data_AF-A0A8H7D6D5-F1
#
_entry.id   AF-A0A8H7D6D5-F1
#
_cell.length_a   1.000
_cell.length_b   1.000
_cell.length_c   1.000
_cell.angle_alpha   90.00
_cell.angle_beta   90.00
_cell.angle_gamma   90.00
#
_symmetry.space_group_name_H-M   'P 1'
#
loop_
_entity.id
_entity.type
_entity.pdbx_description
1 polymer ?
#
loop_
_entity_poly.entity_id
_entity_poly.type
_entity_poly.pdbx_seq_one_letter_code
_entity_poly.pdbx_strand_id
1 'polypeptide(L)'
;MGRTADPAILAAEGLPFVSASDVPIAGQPTPRPLTVEEIKDYIQMYATAASNAVYRAGFDGVEIHAANGYFLDQFLHDRSNIRTDAYGGSVENRTRLPLEVTEAMVKAVGQKKTGFRISPWGTYNGTLPPSPYSDKSDIPLRHLCDRYPELACLHVVEPRVNGTESVEVVKDGNYNDFIRAIWGDRRLISTGGYTQKTTLAAAEEKGDLVVFARQYIANPDLPFRLHDIALAVGNRALYYVPGSVDPKGYTDYPFAIPVESQA
;
A
#
# COMPACT_ATOMS: atom_id res chain seq x y z
N MET A 1 -8.02 -3.09 10.11
CA MET A 1 -7.17 -4.02 10.90
C MET A 1 -5.99 -3.26 11.47
N GLY A 2 -5.41 -3.74 12.56
CA GLY A 2 -4.25 -3.09 13.19
C GLY A 2 -4.62 -1.86 14.03
N ARG A 3 -3.61 -1.18 14.55
CA ARG A 3 -3.72 0.02 15.40
C ARG A 3 -4.33 1.26 14.73
N THR A 4 -4.68 1.19 13.45
CA THR A 4 -5.34 2.25 12.67
C THR A 4 -6.85 2.03 12.53
N ALA A 5 -7.36 0.88 12.96
CA ALA A 5 -8.80 0.60 12.93
C ALA A 5 -9.54 1.44 13.96
N ASP A 6 -10.81 1.74 13.69
CA ASP A 6 -11.70 2.40 14.64
C ASP A 6 -12.20 1.36 15.69
N PRO A 7 -11.83 1.50 16.97
CA PRO A 7 -12.23 0.54 18.00
C PRO A 7 -13.73 0.53 18.27
N ALA A 8 -14.45 1.63 18.02
CA ALA A 8 -15.89 1.68 18.22
C ALA A 8 -16.63 0.87 17.15
N ILE A 9 -16.17 0.93 15.89
CA ILE A 9 -16.71 0.10 14.80
C ILE A 9 -16.43 -1.38 15.09
N LEU A 10 -15.19 -1.71 15.46
CA LEU A 10 -14.84 -3.10 15.80
C LEU A 10 -15.68 -3.63 16.96
N ALA A 11 -15.86 -2.85 18.02
CA ALA A 11 -16.68 -3.25 19.15
C ALA A 11 -18.15 -3.48 18.75
N ALA A 12 -18.71 -2.62 17.89
CA ALA A 12 -20.08 -2.78 17.39
C ALA A 12 -20.26 -4.06 16.54
N GLU A 13 -19.20 -4.52 15.87
CA GLU A 13 -19.19 -5.76 15.09
C GLU A 13 -18.72 -6.99 15.90
N GLY A 14 -18.41 -6.83 17.19
CA GLY A 14 -17.88 -7.91 18.03
C GLY A 14 -16.47 -8.36 17.64
N LEU A 15 -15.71 -7.50 16.96
CA LEU A 15 -14.35 -7.76 16.51
C LEU A 15 -13.30 -7.17 17.47
N PRO A 16 -12.14 -7.82 17.63
CA PRO A 16 -11.12 -7.36 18.57
C PRO A 16 -10.29 -6.21 17.96
N PHE A 17 -9.95 -5.22 18.79
CA PHE A 17 -8.98 -4.18 18.42
C PHE A 17 -7.56 -4.65 18.68
N VAL A 18 -6.90 -5.12 17.61
CA VAL A 18 -5.62 -5.85 17.67
C VAL A 18 -4.57 -5.31 16.71
N SER A 19 -3.30 -5.53 17.06
CA SER A 19 -2.13 -5.07 16.32
C SER A 19 -0.92 -6.00 16.56
N ALA A 20 0.24 -5.67 15.98
CA ALA A 20 1.50 -6.36 16.22
C ALA A 20 1.89 -6.35 17.70
N SER A 21 1.73 -5.21 18.37
CA SER A 21 1.98 -4.99 19.80
C SER A 21 0.98 -4.01 20.38
N ASP A 22 1.06 -3.78 21.69
CA ASP A 22 0.27 -2.83 22.47
C ASP A 22 0.77 -1.37 22.33
N VAL A 23 1.31 -1.04 21.16
CA VAL A 23 1.83 0.30 20.85
C VAL A 23 0.79 1.09 20.06
N PRO A 24 0.12 2.09 20.67
CA PRO A 24 -0.87 2.91 19.97
C PRO A 24 -0.21 3.89 19.00
N ILE A 25 -1.02 4.43 18.09
CA ILE A 25 -0.71 5.71 17.44
C ILE A 25 -0.92 6.81 18.49
N ALA A 26 -0.09 7.84 18.51
CA ALA A 26 -0.22 8.93 19.48
C ALA A 26 -1.65 9.51 19.48
N GLY A 27 -2.29 9.53 20.65
CA GLY A 27 -3.66 10.01 20.81
C GLY A 27 -4.77 9.01 20.44
N GLN A 28 -4.44 7.78 20.04
CA GLN A 28 -5.39 6.70 19.75
C GLN A 28 -5.45 5.67 20.88
N PRO A 29 -6.53 4.88 20.99
CA PRO A 29 -6.62 3.78 21.95
C PRO A 29 -5.51 2.73 21.76
N THR A 30 -5.17 2.02 22.85
CA THR A 30 -4.17 0.96 22.83
C THR A 30 -4.76 -0.34 22.27
N PRO A 31 -4.19 -0.91 21.19
CA PRO A 31 -4.62 -2.21 20.67
C PRO A 31 -4.08 -3.34 21.56
N ARG A 32 -4.74 -4.51 21.51
CA ARG A 32 -4.19 -5.73 22.10
C ARG A 32 -3.17 -6.37 21.13
N PRO A 33 -2.02 -6.89 21.60
CA PRO A 33 -1.14 -7.69 20.76
C PRO A 33 -1.86 -8.96 20.29
N LEU A 34 -1.68 -9.32 19.01
CA LEU A 34 -2.14 -10.61 18.51
C LEU A 34 -1.40 -11.77 19.19
N THR A 35 -2.12 -12.86 19.44
CA THR A 35 -1.50 -14.16 19.74
C THR A 35 -0.94 -14.80 18.46
N VAL A 36 -0.08 -15.80 18.61
CA VAL A 36 0.48 -16.54 17.47
C VAL A 36 -0.61 -17.31 16.72
N GLU A 37 -1.61 -17.79 17.44
CA GLU A 37 -2.78 -18.48 16.90
C GLU A 37 -3.63 -17.52 16.04
N GLU A 38 -3.95 -16.34 16.57
CA GLU A 38 -4.71 -15.34 15.81
C GLU A 38 -3.93 -14.89 14.55
N ILE A 39 -2.60 -14.78 14.61
CA ILE A 39 -1.79 -14.48 13.43
C ILE A 39 -2.06 -15.48 12.29
N LYS A 40 -2.17 -16.78 12.61
CA LYS A 40 -2.50 -17.83 11.63
C LYS A 40 -3.90 -17.64 11.04
N ASP A 41 -4.86 -17.23 11.86
CA ASP A 41 -6.21 -16.92 11.39
C ASP A 41 -6.21 -15.75 10.40
N TYR A 42 -5.48 -14.66 10.70
CA TYR A 42 -5.33 -13.53 9.76
C TYR A 42 -4.69 -13.97 8.44
N ILE A 43 -3.64 -14.80 8.47
CA ILE A 43 -3.03 -15.35 7.25
C ILE A 43 -4.07 -16.09 6.40
N GLN A 44 -4.90 -16.93 7.03
CA GLN A 44 -5.96 -17.64 6.33
C GLN A 44 -7.06 -16.71 5.80
N MET A 45 -7.38 -15.63 6.52
CA MET A 45 -8.33 -14.61 6.05
C MET A 45 -7.82 -13.89 4.80
N TYR A 46 -6.53 -13.55 4.73
CA TYR A 46 -5.91 -12.98 3.51
C TYR A 46 -6.02 -13.94 2.31
N ALA A 47 -5.68 -15.22 2.50
CA ALA A 47 -5.79 -16.23 1.44
C ALA A 47 -7.24 -16.42 0.96
N THR A 48 -8.18 -16.44 1.91
CA THR A 48 -9.62 -16.57 1.61
C THR A 48 -10.13 -15.35 0.85
N ALA A 49 -9.75 -14.14 1.27
CA ALA A 49 -10.10 -12.90 0.59
C ALA A 49 -9.53 -12.86 -0.83
N ALA A 50 -8.28 -13.30 -1.02
CA ALA A 50 -7.65 -13.40 -2.34
C ALA A 50 -8.41 -14.34 -3.26
N SER A 51 -8.71 -15.56 -2.79
CA SER A 51 -9.47 -16.56 -3.54
C SER A 51 -10.87 -16.06 -3.90
N ASN A 52 -11.57 -15.44 -2.95
CA ASN A 52 -12.89 -14.85 -3.19
C ASN A 52 -12.83 -13.76 -4.26
N ALA A 53 -11.85 -12.84 -4.19
CA ALA A 53 -11.70 -11.77 -5.17
C ALA A 53 -11.47 -12.34 -6.57
N VAL A 54 -10.49 -13.23 -6.72
CA VAL A 54 -10.09 -13.74 -8.05
C VAL A 54 -11.12 -14.70 -8.63
N TYR A 55 -11.53 -15.73 -7.88
CA TYR A 55 -12.31 -16.84 -8.44
C TYR A 55 -13.82 -16.70 -8.28
N ARG A 56 -14.30 -15.87 -7.35
CA ARG A 56 -15.75 -15.67 -7.14
C ARG A 56 -16.22 -14.34 -7.69
N ALA A 57 -15.46 -13.26 -7.49
CA ALA A 57 -15.82 -11.93 -7.94
C ALA A 57 -15.21 -11.56 -9.31
N GLY A 58 -14.23 -12.32 -9.80
CA GLY A 58 -13.67 -12.15 -11.14
C GLY A 58 -12.55 -11.11 -11.26
N PHE A 59 -11.91 -10.72 -10.15
CA PHE A 59 -10.74 -9.83 -10.20
C PHE A 59 -9.56 -10.48 -10.94
N ASP A 60 -8.82 -9.69 -11.72
CA ASP A 60 -7.62 -10.17 -12.43
C ASP A 60 -6.52 -10.64 -11.46
N GLY A 61 -6.44 -10.00 -10.30
CA GLY A 61 -5.51 -10.29 -9.23
C GLY A 61 -5.80 -9.47 -7.98
N VAL A 62 -4.90 -9.56 -7.01
CA VAL A 62 -4.98 -8.88 -5.71
C VAL A 62 -3.63 -8.27 -5.35
N GLU A 63 -3.65 -7.18 -4.59
CA GLU A 63 -2.44 -6.52 -4.09
C GLU A 63 -2.36 -6.64 -2.56
N ILE A 64 -1.23 -7.13 -2.06
CA ILE A 64 -0.93 -7.17 -0.62
C ILE A 64 -0.53 -5.78 -0.15
N HIS A 65 -1.29 -5.22 0.79
CA HIS A 65 -0.98 -3.92 1.37
C HIS A 65 -0.05 -4.03 2.59
N ALA A 66 1.26 -3.87 2.37
CA ALA A 66 2.30 -3.81 3.41
C ALA A 66 2.99 -2.43 3.42
N ALA A 67 2.17 -1.38 3.52
CA ALA A 67 2.59 0.01 3.40
C ALA A 67 1.74 0.92 4.31
N ASN A 68 2.11 2.19 4.38
CA ASN A 68 1.39 3.32 4.96
C ASN A 68 0.98 3.12 6.43
N GLY A 69 1.73 2.33 7.19
CA GLY A 69 1.48 2.06 8.60
C GLY A 69 0.26 1.21 8.90
N TYR A 70 -0.29 0.52 7.89
CA TYR A 70 -1.37 -0.44 8.08
C TYR A 70 -0.85 -1.77 8.62
N PHE A 71 -1.76 -2.72 8.80
CA PHE A 71 -1.55 -3.93 9.58
C PHE A 71 -0.24 -4.70 9.30
N LEU A 72 0.07 -5.02 8.04
CA LEU A 72 1.33 -5.74 7.73
C LEU A 72 2.57 -4.86 7.91
N ASP A 73 2.45 -3.56 7.63
CA ASP A 73 3.53 -2.58 7.83
C ASP A 73 3.84 -2.40 9.33
N GLN A 74 2.82 -2.49 10.19
CA GLN A 74 3.00 -2.46 11.65
C GLN A 74 3.91 -3.59 12.16
N PHE A 75 3.92 -4.75 11.50
CA PHE A 75 4.84 -5.83 11.84
C PHE A 75 6.27 -5.58 11.35
N LEU A 76 6.45 -4.89 10.23
CA LEU A 76 7.77 -4.59 9.65
C LEU A 76 8.57 -3.58 10.49
N HIS A 77 7.89 -2.63 11.12
CA HIS A 77 8.51 -1.53 11.87
C HIS A 77 8.72 -1.87 13.35
N ASP A 78 9.94 -1.66 13.84
CA ASP A 78 10.36 -1.90 15.23
C ASP A 78 9.65 -1.01 16.26
N ARG A 79 9.19 0.19 15.86
CA ARG A 79 8.44 1.11 16.73
C ARG A 79 7.00 0.68 16.97
N SER A 80 6.42 -0.12 16.09
CA SER A 80 5.05 -0.65 16.24
C SER A 80 5.02 -2.13 16.61
N ASN A 81 6.11 -2.85 16.37
CA ASN A 81 6.29 -4.25 16.69
C ASN A 81 7.46 -4.43 17.67
N ILE A 82 7.12 -4.42 18.95
CA ILE A 82 8.03 -4.67 20.08
C ILE A 82 7.91 -6.11 20.60
N ARG A 83 7.37 -7.02 19.79
CA ARG A 83 7.23 -8.44 20.18
C ARG A 83 8.59 -9.07 20.41
N THR A 84 8.62 -10.05 21.30
CA THR A 84 9.80 -10.87 21.63
C THR A 84 9.70 -12.31 21.12
N ASP A 85 8.59 -12.66 20.47
CA ASP A 85 8.37 -13.97 19.88
C ASP A 85 8.87 -14.06 18.42
N ALA A 86 8.49 -15.12 17.70
CA ALA A 86 8.93 -15.36 16.33
C ALA A 86 8.48 -14.30 15.31
N TYR A 87 7.62 -13.35 15.70
CA TYR A 87 7.12 -12.28 14.82
C TYR A 87 7.68 -10.90 15.17
N GLY A 88 8.63 -10.78 16.11
CA GLY A 88 9.35 -9.52 16.39
C GLY A 88 10.77 -9.72 16.91
N GLY A 89 11.37 -8.64 17.40
CA GLY A 89 12.72 -8.64 17.98
C GLY A 89 13.88 -8.62 16.97
N SER A 90 13.71 -9.16 15.77
CA SER A 90 14.69 -9.07 14.67
C SER A 90 14.03 -8.67 13.34
N VAL A 91 14.83 -8.25 12.36
CA VAL A 91 14.33 -7.91 11.02
C VAL A 91 13.68 -9.14 10.37
N GLU A 92 14.30 -10.31 10.51
CA GLU A 92 13.82 -11.58 9.97
C GLU A 92 12.45 -11.96 10.58
N ASN A 93 12.29 -11.80 11.89
CA ASN A 93 11.03 -12.07 12.57
C ASN A 93 9.94 -11.05 12.23
N ARG A 94 10.27 -9.76 12.14
CA ARG A 94 9.33 -8.70 11.70
C ARG A 94 8.85 -8.90 10.25
N THR A 95 9.69 -9.50 9.41
CA THR A 95 9.38 -9.83 8.02
C THR A 95 8.50 -11.08 7.89
N ARG A 96 8.44 -11.93 8.93
CA ARG A 96 7.79 -13.24 8.89
C ARG A 96 6.32 -13.16 8.47
N LEU A 97 5.52 -12.34 9.16
CA LEU A 97 4.09 -12.25 8.87
C LEU A 97 3.80 -11.80 7.43
N PRO A 98 4.36 -10.69 6.91
CA PRO A 98 4.17 -10.31 5.51
C PRO A 98 4.54 -11.42 4.51
N LEU A 99 5.60 -12.19 4.76
CA LEU A 99 5.99 -13.30 3.89
C LEU A 99 5.03 -14.50 3.98
N GLU A 100 4.53 -14.83 5.17
CA GLU A 100 3.54 -15.90 5.37
C GLU A 100 2.18 -15.54 4.75
N VAL A 101 1.76 -14.27 4.83
CA VAL A 101 0.59 -13.75 4.11
C VAL A 101 0.80 -13.85 2.60
N THR A 102 1.98 -13.47 2.11
CA THR A 102 2.33 -13.60 0.69
C THR A 102 2.28 -15.06 0.26
N GLU A 103 2.85 -15.97 1.04
CA GLU A 103 2.84 -17.40 0.75
C GLU A 103 1.41 -17.93 0.64
N ALA A 104 0.54 -17.58 1.60
CA ALA A 104 -0.83 -18.06 1.64
C ALA A 104 -1.67 -17.52 0.47
N MET A 105 -1.51 -16.25 0.11
CA MET A 105 -2.18 -15.67 -1.05
C MET A 105 -1.65 -16.23 -2.37
N VAL A 106 -0.33 -16.41 -2.50
CA VAL A 106 0.28 -17.05 -3.68
C VAL A 106 -0.19 -18.50 -3.83
N LYS A 107 -0.31 -19.26 -2.74
CA LYS A 107 -0.90 -20.61 -2.77
C LYS A 107 -2.36 -20.58 -3.20
N ALA A 108 -3.12 -19.56 -2.79
CA ALA A 108 -4.52 -19.42 -3.12
C ALA A 108 -4.76 -19.04 -4.59
N VAL A 109 -4.03 -18.05 -5.14
CA VAL A 109 -4.34 -17.46 -6.46
C VAL A 109 -3.18 -17.44 -7.46
N GLY A 110 -1.97 -17.81 -7.04
CA GLY A 110 -0.75 -17.80 -7.85
C GLY A 110 0.01 -16.47 -7.84
N GLN A 111 1.32 -16.53 -8.10
CA GLN A 111 2.20 -15.35 -8.09
C GLN A 111 1.79 -14.29 -9.12
N LYS A 112 1.45 -14.71 -10.34
CA LYS A 112 1.05 -13.83 -11.46
C LYS A 112 -0.26 -13.06 -11.23
N LYS A 113 -0.99 -13.40 -10.17
CA LYS A 113 -2.22 -12.71 -9.72
C LYS A 113 -2.04 -12.00 -8.38
N THR A 114 -0.82 -11.97 -7.85
CA THR A 114 -0.49 -11.36 -6.56
C THR A 114 0.51 -10.23 -6.77
N GLY A 115 0.11 -9.00 -6.45
CA GLY A 115 0.99 -7.84 -6.32
C GLY A 115 1.34 -7.58 -4.85
N PHE A 116 2.37 -6.76 -4.61
CA PHE A 116 2.80 -6.41 -3.26
C PHE A 116 3.10 -4.92 -3.17
N ARG A 117 2.61 -4.22 -2.14
CA ARG A 117 2.78 -2.78 -1.96
C ARG A 117 3.59 -2.42 -0.72
N ILE A 118 4.59 -1.55 -0.87
CA ILE A 118 5.46 -1.03 0.19
C ILE A 118 5.58 0.51 0.17
N SER A 119 5.91 1.09 1.31
CA SER A 119 6.20 2.53 1.45
C SER A 119 7.43 2.76 2.35
N PRO A 120 8.65 2.52 1.86
CA PRO A 120 9.86 2.48 2.70
C PRO A 120 10.13 3.76 3.50
N TRP A 121 9.64 4.90 2.99
CA TRP A 121 9.91 6.23 3.53
C TRP A 121 8.71 6.86 4.26
N GLY A 122 7.54 6.22 4.23
CA GLY A 122 6.32 6.78 4.78
C GLY A 122 6.41 6.97 6.30
N THR A 123 5.94 8.11 6.81
CA THR A 123 5.75 8.36 8.25
C THR A 123 4.28 8.35 8.69
N TYR A 124 3.37 8.08 7.75
CA TYR A 124 1.94 8.08 7.99
C TYR A 124 1.52 7.02 9.02
N ASN A 125 0.44 7.27 9.76
CA ASN A 125 -0.03 6.37 10.83
C ASN A 125 1.05 6.02 11.89
N GLY A 126 1.92 6.98 12.19
CA GLY A 126 2.98 6.82 13.19
C GLY A 126 4.00 5.76 12.79
N THR A 127 4.14 5.44 11.49
CA THR A 127 5.38 4.85 11.01
C THR A 127 6.45 5.91 11.09
N LEU A 128 7.68 5.48 11.29
CA LEU A 128 8.85 6.31 11.06
C LEU A 128 9.69 5.52 10.08
N PRO A 129 10.32 6.16 9.07
CA PRO A 129 11.28 5.46 8.25
C PRO A 129 12.26 4.78 9.21
N PRO A 130 12.72 3.57 8.89
CA PRO A 130 13.82 2.98 9.64
C PRO A 130 14.88 4.08 9.84
N SER A 131 15.43 4.20 11.06
CA SER A 131 16.58 5.09 11.31
C SER A 131 17.51 5.00 10.10
N PRO A 132 17.90 6.12 9.46
CA PRO A 132 18.34 6.15 8.07
C PRO A 132 19.37 5.04 7.87
N TYR A 133 18.97 4.00 7.15
CA TYR A 133 19.76 2.78 6.98
C TYR A 133 20.13 2.08 8.31
N SER A 134 19.20 1.29 8.87
CA SER A 134 19.71 0.01 9.39
C SER A 134 20.14 -0.78 8.16
N ASP A 135 21.35 -1.33 8.13
CA ASP A 135 22.00 -2.12 7.05
C ASP A 135 21.20 -3.37 6.58
N LYS A 136 19.93 -3.47 6.96
CA LYS A 136 19.03 -4.60 6.83
C LYS A 136 17.63 -4.22 6.34
N SER A 137 17.38 -2.95 6.01
CA SER A 137 16.05 -2.48 5.57
C SER A 137 15.60 -3.06 4.23
N ASP A 138 16.53 -3.60 3.45
CA ASP A 138 16.29 -4.29 2.19
C ASP A 138 15.97 -5.79 2.35
N ILE A 139 16.21 -6.38 3.53
CA ILE A 139 15.97 -7.81 3.79
C ILE A 139 14.52 -8.24 3.46
N PRO A 140 13.47 -7.50 3.87
CA PRO A 140 12.10 -7.87 3.50
C PRO A 140 11.91 -7.96 1.99
N LEU A 141 12.44 -6.99 1.26
CA LEU A 141 12.36 -6.93 -0.19
C LEU A 141 13.15 -8.07 -0.85
N ARG A 142 14.38 -8.36 -0.38
CA ARG A 142 15.18 -9.48 -0.89
C ARG A 142 14.47 -10.81 -0.69
N HIS A 143 13.92 -11.07 0.49
CA HIS A 143 13.17 -12.30 0.73
C HIS A 143 11.93 -12.43 -0.16
N LEU A 144 11.23 -11.33 -0.40
CA LEU A 144 10.10 -11.30 -1.34
C LEU A 144 10.58 -11.64 -2.76
N CYS A 145 11.64 -10.97 -3.23
CA CYS A 145 12.26 -11.18 -4.54
C CYS A 145 12.70 -12.62 -4.78
N ASP A 146 13.36 -13.22 -3.80
CA ASP A 146 13.98 -14.54 -3.90
C ASP A 146 12.94 -15.66 -3.90
N ARG A 147 11.89 -15.51 -3.07
CA ARG A 147 10.86 -16.55 -2.91
C ARG A 147 9.78 -16.49 -3.98
N TYR A 148 9.48 -15.29 -4.49
CA TYR A 148 8.35 -15.06 -5.39
C TYR A 148 8.78 -14.28 -6.64
N PRO A 149 9.57 -14.90 -7.54
CA PRO A 149 10.12 -14.24 -8.71
C PRO A 149 9.07 -13.85 -9.76
N GLU A 150 7.88 -14.45 -9.71
CA GLU A 150 6.80 -14.24 -10.68
C GLU A 150 5.61 -13.43 -10.12
N LEU A 151 5.82 -12.68 -9.01
CA LEU A 151 4.79 -11.73 -8.55
C LEU A 151 4.41 -10.78 -9.68
N ALA A 152 3.11 -10.45 -9.74
CA ALA A 152 2.55 -9.64 -10.81
C ALA A 152 3.20 -8.25 -10.90
N CYS A 153 3.47 -7.64 -9.73
CA CYS A 153 4.14 -6.36 -9.59
C CYS A 153 4.63 -6.12 -8.16
N LEU A 154 5.60 -5.23 -8.02
CA LEU A 154 5.90 -4.53 -6.78
C LEU A 154 5.44 -3.07 -6.92
N HIS A 155 4.60 -2.60 -6.01
CA HIS A 155 4.07 -1.25 -5.96
C HIS A 155 4.72 -0.45 -4.83
N VAL A 156 5.36 0.66 -5.17
CA VAL A 156 6.17 1.44 -4.24
C VAL A 156 5.63 2.86 -4.12
N VAL A 157 5.52 3.34 -2.88
CA VAL A 157 5.27 4.76 -2.59
C VAL A 157 6.60 5.52 -2.57
N GLU A 158 6.66 6.56 -3.39
CA GLU A 158 7.75 7.53 -3.46
C GLU A 158 7.76 8.43 -2.22
N PRO A 159 8.94 8.83 -1.71
CA PRO A 159 9.03 9.71 -0.54
C PRO A 159 8.53 11.14 -0.78
N ARG A 160 8.06 11.44 -1.99
CA ARG A 160 7.39 12.71 -2.33
C ARG A 160 5.99 12.82 -1.72
N VAL A 161 5.46 11.72 -1.18
CA VAL A 161 4.14 11.66 -0.54
C VAL A 161 4.24 10.97 0.81
N ASN A 162 3.51 11.50 1.77
CA ASN A 162 3.30 10.88 3.07
C ASN A 162 1.81 10.81 3.39
N GLY A 163 1.24 9.61 3.33
CA GLY A 163 -0.21 9.42 3.44
C GLY A 163 -0.95 10.16 2.31
N THR A 164 -1.74 11.17 2.66
CA THR A 164 -2.55 11.95 1.72
C THR A 164 -1.87 13.24 1.23
N GLU A 165 -0.74 13.60 1.84
CA GLU A 165 -0.08 14.88 1.59
C GLU A 165 1.18 14.74 0.74
N SER A 166 1.44 15.77 -0.08
CA SER A 166 2.75 15.93 -0.72
C SER A 166 3.72 16.48 0.31
N VAL A 167 4.96 16.03 0.29
CA VAL A 167 6.03 16.55 1.15
C VAL A 167 7.13 17.18 0.29
N GLU A 168 7.69 18.32 0.75
CA GLU A 168 8.86 18.91 0.10
C GLU A 168 10.07 17.98 0.28
N VAL A 169 10.78 17.73 -0.81
CA VAL A 169 11.86 16.73 -0.86
C VAL A 169 13.12 17.28 -0.17
N VAL A 170 13.67 16.50 0.77
CA VAL A 170 14.95 16.80 1.43
C VAL A 170 16.09 15.99 0.79
N LYS A 171 16.80 16.65 -0.15
CA LYS A 171 18.19 16.45 -0.64
C LYS A 171 18.71 15.03 -0.98
N ASP A 172 19.31 14.94 -2.17
CA ASP A 172 20.27 13.92 -2.65
C ASP A 172 19.76 12.73 -3.48
N GLY A 173 18.69 12.94 -4.25
CA GLY A 173 18.63 12.46 -5.64
C GLY A 173 18.36 10.98 -5.93
N ASN A 174 18.47 10.06 -4.98
CA ASN A 174 18.16 8.63 -5.22
C ASN A 174 17.21 8.08 -4.14
N TYR A 175 15.91 8.08 -4.42
CA TYR A 175 14.92 7.42 -3.57
C TYR A 175 14.29 6.25 -4.31
N ASN A 176 14.10 5.14 -3.61
CA ASN A 176 13.67 3.85 -4.15
C ASN A 176 14.58 3.22 -5.22
N ASP A 177 15.67 3.85 -5.67
CA ASP A 177 16.57 3.23 -6.68
C ASP A 177 17.21 1.92 -6.18
N PHE A 178 17.43 1.78 -4.87
CA PHE A 178 17.87 0.51 -4.27
C PHE A 178 16.85 -0.63 -4.52
N ILE A 179 15.56 -0.31 -4.63
CA ILE A 179 14.51 -1.27 -4.96
C ILE A 179 14.72 -1.78 -6.36
N ARG A 180 15.01 -0.90 -7.33
CA ARG A 180 15.32 -1.32 -8.69
C ARG A 180 16.56 -2.23 -8.74
N ALA A 181 17.59 -1.95 -7.95
CA ALA A 181 18.76 -2.84 -7.85
C ALA A 181 18.43 -4.25 -7.33
N ILE A 182 17.37 -4.42 -6.52
CA ILE A 182 16.97 -5.72 -5.94
C ILE A 182 15.86 -6.40 -6.75
N TRP A 183 14.89 -5.62 -7.25
CA TRP A 183 13.75 -6.07 -8.03
C TRP A 183 14.15 -6.39 -9.48
N GLY A 184 15.17 -5.72 -10.00
CA GLY A 184 15.63 -5.83 -11.37
C GLY A 184 14.60 -5.29 -12.37
N ASP A 185 14.55 -5.94 -13.54
CA ASP A 185 13.71 -5.54 -14.68
C ASP A 185 12.25 -6.00 -14.54
N ARG A 186 11.89 -6.59 -13.39
CA ARG A 186 10.51 -6.99 -13.09
C ARG A 186 9.59 -5.78 -13.05
N ARG A 187 8.28 -6.03 -13.24
CA ARG A 187 7.25 -4.97 -13.25
C ARG A 187 7.23 -4.24 -11.91
N LEU A 188 7.59 -2.96 -11.94
CA LEU A 188 7.50 -2.05 -10.80
C LEU A 188 6.39 -1.03 -11.08
N ILE A 189 5.56 -0.80 -10.09
CA ILE A 189 4.63 0.31 -10.05
C ILE A 189 5.19 1.33 -9.07
N SER A 190 5.28 2.60 -9.47
CA SER A 190 5.64 3.68 -8.57
C SER A 190 4.49 4.69 -8.45
N THR A 191 4.26 5.19 -7.23
CA THR A 191 3.24 6.21 -6.95
C THR A 191 3.75 7.28 -6.00
N GLY A 192 3.20 8.48 -6.12
CA GLY A 192 3.42 9.57 -5.18
C GLY A 192 4.09 10.79 -5.80
N GLY A 193 3.34 11.89 -5.88
CA GLY A 193 3.89 13.21 -6.24
C GLY A 193 4.29 13.37 -7.70
N TYR A 194 3.84 12.46 -8.58
CA TYR A 194 4.12 12.54 -10.00
C TYR A 194 3.44 13.76 -10.64
N THR A 195 4.24 14.44 -11.46
CA THR A 195 3.82 15.44 -12.45
C THR A 195 3.88 14.80 -13.83
N GLN A 196 3.28 15.41 -14.85
CA GLN A 196 3.39 14.91 -16.23
C GLN A 196 4.85 14.69 -16.65
N LYS A 197 5.72 15.68 -16.42
CA LYS A 197 7.16 15.59 -16.71
C LYS A 197 7.86 14.42 -16.00
N THR A 198 7.62 14.25 -14.70
CA THR A 198 8.28 13.17 -13.93
C THR A 198 7.69 11.79 -14.21
N THR A 199 6.46 11.74 -14.73
CA THR A 199 5.81 10.51 -15.19
C THR A 199 6.51 9.98 -16.44
N LEU A 200 6.72 10.85 -17.44
CA LEU A 200 7.41 10.47 -18.67
C LEU A 200 8.82 9.94 -18.38
N ALA A 201 9.58 10.63 -17.52
CA ALA A 201 10.90 10.15 -17.12
C ALA A 201 10.85 8.76 -16.45
N ALA A 202 9.92 8.51 -15.51
CA ALA A 202 9.82 7.20 -14.88
C ALA A 202 9.35 6.09 -15.85
N ALA A 203 8.43 6.40 -16.76
CA ALA A 203 7.90 5.44 -17.72
C ALA A 203 8.91 5.13 -18.84
N GLU A 204 9.52 6.14 -19.44
CA GLU A 204 10.40 6.00 -20.60
C GLU A 204 11.83 5.64 -20.22
N GLU A 205 12.38 6.21 -19.14
CA GLU A 205 13.78 5.99 -18.76
C GLU A 205 13.93 4.78 -17.82
N LYS A 206 12.98 4.55 -16.90
CA LYS A 206 13.06 3.46 -15.90
C LYS A 206 12.17 2.26 -16.22
N GLY A 207 11.25 2.38 -17.18
CA GLY A 207 10.27 1.32 -17.48
C GLY A 207 9.28 1.07 -16.34
N ASP A 208 9.07 2.06 -15.46
CA ASP A 208 8.12 1.96 -14.35
C ASP A 208 6.68 2.13 -14.86
N LEU A 209 5.74 1.42 -14.24
CA LEU A 209 4.32 1.79 -14.32
C LEU A 209 4.04 2.90 -13.30
N VAL A 210 3.42 4.00 -13.71
CA VAL A 210 3.14 5.13 -12.82
C VAL A 210 1.67 5.13 -12.39
N VAL A 211 1.43 5.16 -11.08
CA VAL A 211 0.08 5.26 -10.51
C VAL A 211 -0.20 6.68 -10.01
N PHE A 212 -1.32 7.21 -10.48
CA PHE A 212 -1.90 8.47 -10.05
C PHE A 212 -3.12 8.23 -9.16
N ALA A 213 -3.19 8.91 -8.02
CA ALA A 213 -4.33 8.82 -7.09
C ALA A 213 -5.17 10.10 -7.11
N ARG A 214 -4.71 11.18 -6.46
CA ARG A 214 -5.46 12.44 -6.33
C ARG A 214 -5.87 13.05 -7.67
N GLN A 215 -5.01 12.95 -8.69
CA GLN A 215 -5.36 13.41 -10.04
C GLN A 215 -6.44 12.52 -10.67
N TYR A 216 -6.40 11.21 -10.46
CA TYR A 216 -7.40 10.29 -11.01
C TYR A 216 -8.78 10.49 -10.38
N ILE A 217 -8.86 10.86 -9.08
CA ILE A 217 -10.14 11.20 -8.42
C ILE A 217 -10.92 12.25 -9.21
N ALA A 218 -10.24 13.32 -9.64
CA ALA A 218 -10.88 14.45 -10.33
C ALA A 218 -10.90 14.35 -11.86
N ASN A 219 -10.25 13.33 -12.42
CA ASN A 219 -10.04 13.19 -13.86
C ASN A 219 -10.32 11.73 -14.25
N PRO A 220 -11.60 11.37 -14.51
CA PRO A 220 -11.96 9.98 -14.85
C PRO A 220 -11.30 9.50 -16.16
N ASP A 221 -10.88 10.43 -17.01
CA ASP A 221 -10.16 10.24 -18.26
C ASP A 221 -8.68 10.64 -18.17
N LEU A 222 -8.08 10.51 -16.99
CA LEU A 222 -6.70 10.93 -16.75
C LEU A 222 -5.69 10.43 -17.82
N PRO A 223 -5.71 9.15 -18.27
CA PRO A 223 -4.77 8.70 -19.30
C PRO A 223 -4.83 9.54 -20.57
N PHE A 224 -6.03 9.94 -21.00
CA PHE A 224 -6.21 10.81 -22.15
C PHE A 224 -5.66 12.20 -21.87
N ARG A 225 -5.92 12.75 -20.67
CA ARG A 225 -5.46 14.09 -20.33
C ARG A 225 -3.94 14.24 -20.20
N LEU A 226 -3.22 13.17 -19.89
CA LEU A 226 -1.75 13.19 -19.81
C LEU A 226 -1.09 13.49 -21.17
N HIS A 227 -1.84 13.47 -22.28
CA HIS A 227 -1.45 13.97 -23.59
C HIS A 227 -1.73 15.47 -23.74
N ASP A 228 -1.19 16.29 -22.83
CA ASP A 228 -1.22 17.76 -22.88
C ASP A 228 -2.59 18.43 -22.72
N ILE A 229 -3.49 17.82 -21.93
CA ILE A 229 -4.76 18.44 -21.52
C ILE A 229 -4.68 18.84 -20.05
N ALA A 230 -5.23 20.01 -19.72
CA ALA A 230 -5.29 20.48 -18.35
C ALA A 230 -6.03 19.49 -17.43
N LEU A 231 -5.42 19.19 -16.28
CA LEU A 231 -6.01 18.34 -15.25
C LEU A 231 -6.95 19.16 -14.36
N ALA A 232 -8.13 18.62 -14.10
CA ALA A 232 -9.04 19.15 -13.09
C ALA A 232 -8.43 18.98 -11.69
N VAL A 233 -8.74 19.93 -10.81
CA VAL A 233 -8.32 19.91 -9.40
C VAL A 233 -9.45 19.33 -8.56
N GLY A 234 -9.14 18.27 -7.80
CA GLY A 234 -10.12 17.63 -6.92
C GLY A 234 -10.46 18.47 -5.70
N ASN A 235 -11.65 18.25 -5.15
CA ASN A 235 -12.09 18.85 -3.89
C ASN A 235 -11.76 17.94 -2.71
N ARG A 236 -10.70 18.28 -1.96
CA ARG A 236 -10.25 17.51 -0.78
C ARG A 236 -11.34 17.31 0.29
N ALA A 237 -12.27 18.26 0.43
CA ALA A 237 -13.34 18.16 1.42
C ALA A 237 -14.30 16.98 1.13
N LEU A 238 -14.30 16.46 -0.10
CA LEU A 238 -15.21 15.42 -0.54
C LEU A 238 -14.58 14.02 -0.61
N TYR A 239 -13.27 13.87 -0.35
CA TYR A 239 -12.57 12.59 -0.55
C TYR A 239 -13.00 11.47 0.37
N TYR A 240 -13.49 11.80 1.57
CA TYR A 240 -13.75 10.83 2.64
C TYR A 240 -15.09 11.04 3.32
N VAL A 241 -16.12 11.48 2.60
CA VAL A 241 -17.47 11.69 3.17
C VAL A 241 -18.13 10.32 3.41
N PRO A 242 -18.30 9.88 4.67
CA PRO A 242 -18.80 8.54 4.96
C PRO A 242 -20.30 8.43 4.69
N GLY A 243 -20.72 7.34 4.05
CA GLY A 243 -22.15 7.01 3.87
C GLY A 243 -22.94 7.96 2.96
N SER A 244 -22.28 8.88 2.26
CA SER A 244 -22.94 9.74 1.28
C SER A 244 -23.32 8.96 0.04
N VAL A 245 -24.56 9.16 -0.43
CA VAL A 245 -25.04 8.74 -1.75
C VAL A 245 -24.99 9.88 -2.78
N ASP A 246 -24.59 11.08 -2.37
CA ASP A 246 -24.40 12.22 -3.28
C ASP A 246 -23.19 11.92 -4.19
N PRO A 247 -23.35 11.95 -5.53
CA PRO A 247 -22.24 11.70 -6.45
C PRO A 247 -21.14 12.77 -6.38
N LYS A 248 -21.38 13.90 -5.72
CA LYS A 248 -20.45 15.03 -5.64
C LYS A 248 -19.08 14.67 -5.09
N GLY A 249 -18.06 14.95 -5.88
CA GLY A 249 -16.66 14.66 -5.55
C GLY A 249 -16.29 13.18 -5.70
N TYR A 250 -17.15 12.36 -6.31
CA TYR A 250 -16.90 10.94 -6.55
C TYR A 250 -17.14 10.56 -8.02
N THR A 251 -18.37 10.67 -8.53
CA THR A 251 -18.73 10.28 -9.92
C THR A 251 -19.20 11.45 -10.79
N ASP A 252 -19.17 12.67 -10.29
CA ASP A 252 -19.64 13.87 -10.99
C ASP A 252 -18.52 14.71 -11.64
N TYR A 253 -17.26 14.29 -11.54
CA TYR A 253 -16.17 14.96 -12.22
C TYR A 253 -16.30 14.83 -13.76
N PRO A 254 -16.18 15.93 -14.52
CA PRO A 254 -16.40 15.90 -15.96
C PRO A 254 -15.23 15.25 -16.71
N PHE A 255 -15.57 14.56 -17.79
CA PHE A 255 -14.62 14.16 -18.83
C PHE A 255 -14.14 15.40 -19.62
N ALA A 256 -12.91 15.37 -20.15
CA ALA A 256 -12.39 16.40 -21.05
C ALA A 256 -13.09 16.38 -22.41
N ILE A 257 -13.53 15.19 -22.84
CA ILE A 257 -14.36 14.98 -24.03
C ILE A 257 -15.73 14.46 -23.57
N PRO A 258 -16.85 15.06 -24.00
CA PRO A 258 -18.17 14.51 -23.72
C PRO A 258 -18.26 13.07 -24.22
N VAL A 259 -18.76 12.15 -23.37
CA VAL A 259 -19.11 10.81 -23.84
C VAL A 259 -20.27 10.99 -24.82
N GLU A 260 -20.03 10.80 -26.11
CA GLU A 260 -21.12 10.70 -27.08
C GLU A 260 -21.98 9.51 -26.66
N SER A 261 -23.21 9.80 -26.26
CA SER A 261 -24.18 8.75 -25.96
C SER A 261 -24.47 8.02 -27.26
N GLN A 262 -23.92 6.81 -27.40
CA GLN A 262 -24.41 5.87 -28.40
C GLN A 262 -25.81 5.45 -27.94
N ALA A 263 -26.82 6.07 -28.55
CA ALA A 263 -28.22 5.70 -28.47
C ALA A 263 -28.48 4.41 -29.26
#